data_AF-A0A381XCG4-F1
#
_entry.id   AF-A0A381XCG4-F1
#
_cell.length_a   1.000
_cell.length_b   1.000
_cell.length_c   1.000
_cell.angle_alpha   90.00
_cell.angle_beta   90.00
_cell.angle_gamma   90.00
#
_symmetry.space_group_name_H-M   'P 1'
#
loop_
_entity.id
_entity.type
_entity.pdbx_description
1 polymer ?
#
loop_
_entity_poly.entity_id
_entity_poly.type
_entity_poly.pdbx_seq_one_letter_code
_entity_poly.pdbx_strand_id
1 'polypeptide(L)'
;MVAARNHSWCQPGGNLHFIPSKRLYGKAANAMILMDQWGQDRPFDGMNEHGLFIGCAGFPDDLSPLGKQKTKPHGLDIFGIIRFVLERAKSTAEALEILRATPISYHHDQGPGTVGHNIRAHYLIADPTGHVVNWADDKNFFRRRLSVGKGFPITNFPLSAKDIAASDDYIPMGGDRYDILKKGMDSVRGPRSAMQLLDKTQQPTTLWSCVYDLKRLTMELCIDLDYDFSFHFDFREKIAEGERHLGFGELRLWEGHDHPREKEFSIPIKR
;
A
#
# COMPACT_ATOMS: atom_id res chain seq x y z
N MET A 1 16.50 1.41 -0.32
CA MET A 1 15.42 0.78 0.46
C MET A 1 14.23 0.79 -0.46
N VAL A 2 13.56 -0.34 -0.65
CA VAL A 2 12.35 -0.40 -1.45
C VAL A 2 11.19 -0.86 -0.59
N ALA A 3 10.01 -0.28 -0.78
CA ALA A 3 8.75 -0.81 -0.29
C ALA A 3 7.93 -1.26 -1.50
N ALA A 4 7.26 -2.39 -1.39
CA ALA A 4 6.58 -3.02 -2.52
C ALA A 4 5.24 -3.60 -2.05
N ARG A 5 4.21 -3.52 -2.89
CA ARG A 5 2.85 -3.97 -2.55
C ARG A 5 2.10 -4.46 -3.77
N ASN A 6 1.44 -5.61 -3.62
CA ASN A 6 0.29 -6.00 -4.44
C ASN A 6 -0.98 -5.51 -3.76
N HIS A 7 -1.87 -4.86 -4.51
CA HIS A 7 -3.22 -4.60 -4.06
C HIS A 7 -4.19 -5.53 -4.80
N SER A 8 -4.87 -6.39 -4.05
CA SER A 8 -5.84 -7.33 -4.60
C SER A 8 -7.24 -7.02 -4.10
N TRP A 9 -8.16 -6.83 -5.04
CA TRP A 9 -9.54 -6.44 -4.77
C TRP A 9 -10.48 -6.88 -5.90
N CYS A 10 -11.78 -6.96 -5.62
CA CYS A 10 -12.75 -7.47 -6.59
C CYS A 10 -13.26 -6.41 -7.59
N GLN A 11 -13.19 -5.13 -7.24
CA GLN A 11 -13.64 -4.04 -8.11
C GLN A 11 -12.45 -3.49 -8.91
N PRO A 12 -12.50 -3.47 -10.25
CA PRO A 12 -11.39 -3.02 -11.07
C PRO A 12 -11.15 -1.50 -10.95
N GLY A 13 -9.97 -1.06 -11.36
CA GLY A 13 -9.58 0.34 -11.41
C GLY A 13 -8.58 0.73 -10.31
N GLY A 14 -8.24 2.01 -10.29
CA GLY A 14 -7.26 2.56 -9.38
C GLY A 14 -6.91 3.98 -9.78
N ASN A 15 -6.41 4.73 -8.81
CA ASN A 15 -5.99 6.11 -8.96
C ASN A 15 -4.62 6.29 -8.35
N LEU A 16 -3.82 7.10 -9.02
CA LEU A 16 -2.54 7.60 -8.55
C LEU A 16 -2.66 9.11 -8.34
N HIS A 17 -2.32 9.59 -7.16
CA HIS A 17 -2.35 11.00 -6.81
C HIS A 17 -0.96 11.53 -6.53
N PHE A 18 -0.63 12.69 -7.07
CA PHE A 18 0.55 13.48 -6.74
C PHE A 18 0.07 14.78 -6.08
N ILE A 19 0.39 14.95 -4.81
CA ILE A 19 -0.11 16.07 -3.99
C ILE A 19 1.10 16.85 -3.48
N PRO A 20 1.33 18.09 -3.97
CA PRO A 20 2.40 18.94 -3.48
C PRO A 20 2.26 19.29 -2.00
N SER A 21 3.39 19.65 -1.38
CA SER A 21 3.37 20.15 0.00
C SER A 21 2.49 21.40 0.06
N LYS A 22 1.64 21.47 1.08
CA LYS A 22 0.73 22.60 1.27
C LYS A 22 0.61 22.98 2.73
N ARG A 23 0.26 24.24 2.99
CA ARG A 23 0.01 24.71 4.34
C ARG A 23 -1.45 24.45 4.71
N LEU A 24 -1.69 23.53 5.64
CA LEU A 24 -3.01 23.20 6.16
C LEU A 24 -3.11 23.69 7.61
N TYR A 25 -4.05 24.60 7.87
CA TYR A 25 -4.29 25.15 9.22
C TYR A 25 -3.02 25.64 9.94
N GLY A 26 -2.14 26.33 9.20
CA GLY A 26 -0.89 26.87 9.73
C GLY A 26 0.26 25.86 9.86
N LYS A 27 0.03 24.56 9.61
CA LYS A 27 1.06 23.52 9.58
C LYS A 27 1.42 23.13 8.15
N ALA A 28 2.68 22.81 7.91
CA ALA A 28 3.09 22.25 6.62
C ALA A 28 2.65 20.78 6.57
N ALA A 29 1.92 20.42 5.52
CA ALA A 29 1.65 19.04 5.15
C ALA A 29 2.66 18.61 4.08
N ASN A 30 3.24 17.43 4.25
CA ASN A 30 4.24 16.92 3.33
C ASN A 30 3.65 16.67 1.93
N ALA A 31 4.46 16.81 0.89
CA ALA A 31 4.09 16.33 -0.43
C ALA A 31 3.98 14.79 -0.42
N MET A 32 3.06 14.22 -1.20
CA MET A 32 2.80 12.78 -1.22
C MET A 32 2.37 12.21 -2.56
N ILE A 33 2.67 10.92 -2.73
CA ILE A 33 2.15 10.05 -3.77
C ILE A 33 1.24 9.01 -3.13
N LEU A 34 0.01 8.86 -3.61
CA LEU A 34 -1.01 7.99 -3.02
C LEU A 34 -1.64 7.07 -4.06
N MET A 35 -1.96 5.84 -3.65
CA MET A 35 -2.75 4.87 -4.42
C MET A 35 -4.10 4.62 -3.76
N ASP A 36 -5.20 4.75 -4.52
CA ASP A 36 -6.55 4.51 -4.01
C ASP A 36 -7.54 4.00 -5.07
N GLN A 37 -8.75 3.67 -4.61
CA GLN A 37 -9.95 3.55 -5.45
C GLN A 37 -11.12 4.43 -4.97
N TRP A 38 -11.03 5.02 -3.78
CA TRP A 38 -12.15 5.70 -3.10
C TRP A 38 -11.90 7.18 -2.85
N GLY A 39 -10.87 7.74 -3.48
CA GLY A 39 -10.47 9.13 -3.34
C GLY A 39 -9.23 9.29 -2.48
N GLN A 40 -8.55 10.41 -2.73
CA GLN A 40 -7.28 10.76 -2.08
C GLN A 40 -7.34 10.91 -0.56
N ASP A 41 -8.52 10.99 0.07
CA ASP A 41 -8.69 10.99 1.52
C ASP A 41 -8.65 9.58 2.12
N ARG A 42 -8.78 8.54 1.29
CA ARG A 42 -8.82 7.12 1.67
C ARG A 42 -7.83 6.28 0.86
N PRO A 43 -6.52 6.60 0.90
CA PRO A 43 -5.54 5.80 0.19
C PRO A 43 -5.34 4.43 0.84
N PHE A 44 -4.93 3.47 0.03
CA PHE A 44 -4.55 2.14 0.48
C PHE A 44 -3.06 2.03 0.81
N ASP A 45 -2.24 2.82 0.11
CA ASP A 45 -0.82 2.97 0.34
C ASP A 45 -0.28 4.27 -0.27
N GLY A 46 0.97 4.62 0.06
CA GLY A 46 1.66 5.75 -0.52
C GLY A 46 3.02 6.05 0.11
N MET A 47 3.67 7.08 -0.41
CA MET A 47 4.96 7.58 0.06
C MET A 47 4.94 9.11 0.13
N ASN A 48 5.67 9.73 1.06
CA ASN A 48 5.83 11.19 1.11
C ASN A 48 7.22 11.66 0.69
N GLU A 49 7.43 12.98 0.65
CA GLU A 49 8.69 13.60 0.17
C GLU A 49 9.93 13.26 0.99
N HIS A 50 9.74 12.70 2.20
CA HIS A 50 10.83 12.21 3.05
C HIS A 50 11.13 10.73 2.80
N GLY A 51 10.42 10.09 1.87
CA GLY A 51 10.53 8.66 1.58
C GLY A 51 9.91 7.77 2.65
N LEU A 52 9.04 8.31 3.52
CA LEU A 52 8.23 7.50 4.42
C LEU A 52 7.13 6.83 3.61
N PHE A 53 7.10 5.51 3.62
CA PHE A 53 6.04 4.68 3.04
C PHE A 53 5.11 4.16 4.13
N ILE A 54 3.82 4.07 3.81
CA ILE A 54 2.84 3.31 4.59
C ILE A 54 1.85 2.63 3.64
N GLY A 55 1.54 1.36 3.90
CA GLY A 55 0.50 0.62 3.20
C GLY A 55 -0.25 -0.33 4.14
N CYS A 56 -1.53 -0.56 3.86
CA CYS A 56 -2.36 -1.44 4.69
C CYS A 56 -2.59 -2.81 4.05
N ALA A 57 -2.78 -3.82 4.92
CA ALA A 57 -3.38 -5.09 4.57
C ALA A 57 -4.52 -5.39 5.55
N GLY A 58 -5.68 -5.74 5.00
CA GLY A 58 -6.86 -6.10 5.77
C GLY A 58 -6.87 -7.58 6.14
N PHE A 59 -7.47 -7.92 7.28
CA PHE A 59 -7.70 -9.27 7.75
C PHE A 59 -9.02 -9.35 8.54
N PRO A 60 -9.66 -10.53 8.66
CA PRO A 60 -10.88 -10.72 9.44
C PRO A 60 -10.71 -10.35 10.92
N ASP A 61 -11.77 -9.82 11.54
CA ASP A 61 -11.73 -9.31 12.92
C ASP A 61 -11.71 -10.38 14.01
N ASP A 62 -12.15 -11.61 13.71
CA ASP A 62 -12.05 -12.80 14.55
C ASP A 62 -10.62 -13.33 14.66
N LEU A 63 -9.80 -13.10 13.62
CA LEU A 63 -8.38 -13.44 13.58
C LEU A 63 -7.49 -12.29 14.07
N SER A 64 -8.11 -11.16 14.42
CA SER A 64 -7.40 -10.04 14.99
C SER A 64 -6.95 -10.33 16.42
N PRO A 65 -5.69 -9.99 16.79
CA PRO A 65 -5.27 -10.02 18.19
C PRO A 65 -6.09 -9.07 19.08
N LEU A 66 -6.81 -8.11 18.48
CA LEU A 66 -7.72 -7.20 19.16
C LEU A 66 -9.16 -7.72 19.26
N GLY A 67 -9.50 -8.78 18.52
CA GLY A 67 -10.87 -9.18 18.25
C GLY A 67 -11.72 -8.10 17.56
N LYS A 68 -13.03 -8.26 17.64
CA LYS A 68 -14.02 -7.33 17.08
C LYS A 68 -13.98 -5.95 17.74
N GLN A 69 -14.18 -4.89 16.96
CA GLN A 69 -14.20 -3.53 17.51
C GLN A 69 -15.51 -3.28 18.26
N LYS A 70 -15.45 -3.22 19.60
CA LYS A 70 -16.65 -3.08 20.45
C LYS A 70 -17.26 -1.67 20.43
N THR A 71 -16.46 -0.65 20.10
CA THR A 71 -16.88 0.75 20.08
C THR A 71 -16.50 1.38 18.74
N LYS A 72 -17.27 2.38 18.29
CA LYS A 72 -16.93 3.20 17.12
C LYS A 72 -16.31 4.51 17.62
N PRO A 73 -14.98 4.59 17.78
CA PRO A 73 -14.36 5.83 18.24
C PRO A 73 -14.59 6.95 17.21
N HIS A 74 -14.76 8.17 17.70
CA HIS A 74 -14.63 9.36 16.85
C HIS A 74 -13.16 9.50 16.45
N GLY A 75 -12.83 9.05 15.25
CA GLY A 75 -11.45 8.96 14.76
C GLY A 75 -11.39 8.84 13.25
N LEU A 76 -10.18 8.61 12.73
CA LEU A 76 -9.99 8.36 11.30
C LEU A 76 -10.40 6.92 10.98
N ASP A 77 -10.88 6.68 9.76
CA ASP A 77 -11.06 5.32 9.29
C ASP A 77 -9.71 4.66 8.92
N ILE A 78 -9.75 3.37 8.60
CA ILE A 78 -8.57 2.55 8.35
C ILE A 78 -7.71 3.02 7.16
N PHE A 79 -8.27 3.85 6.27
CA PHE A 79 -7.57 4.40 5.10
C PHE A 79 -7.17 5.86 5.33
N GLY A 80 -8.03 6.66 5.95
CA GLY A 80 -7.76 8.05 6.28
C GLY A 80 -6.54 8.23 7.19
N ILE A 81 -6.26 7.25 8.07
CA ILE A 81 -5.05 7.27 8.90
C ILE A 81 -3.75 7.22 8.06
N ILE A 82 -3.76 6.55 6.90
CA ILE A 82 -2.59 6.43 6.01
C ILE A 82 -2.20 7.82 5.50
N ARG A 83 -3.17 8.55 4.95
CA ARG A 83 -2.95 9.94 4.53
C ARG A 83 -2.52 10.82 5.70
N PHE A 84 -3.20 10.71 6.84
CA PHE A 84 -2.92 11.54 8.00
C PHE A 84 -1.47 11.38 8.51
N VAL A 85 -0.95 10.15 8.48
CA VAL A 85 0.45 9.83 8.76
C VAL A 85 1.36 10.46 7.71
N LEU A 86 1.13 10.22 6.42
CA LEU A 86 1.99 10.72 5.35
C LEU A 86 2.07 12.26 5.32
N GLU A 87 0.98 12.95 5.66
CA GLU A 87 0.90 14.42 5.73
C GLU A 87 1.83 15.00 6.81
N ARG A 88 2.19 14.23 7.85
CA ARG A 88 2.79 14.77 9.08
C ARG A 88 4.12 14.14 9.46
N ALA A 89 4.27 12.83 9.29
CA ALA A 89 5.45 12.09 9.70
C ALA A 89 6.53 12.09 8.61
N LYS A 90 7.80 12.13 9.02
CA LYS A 90 8.97 12.02 8.16
C LYS A 90 9.72 10.71 8.35
N SER A 91 9.42 9.99 9.43
CA SER A 91 10.10 8.76 9.83
C SER A 91 9.13 7.73 10.38
N THR A 92 9.56 6.47 10.46
CA THR A 92 8.78 5.41 11.11
C THR A 92 8.47 5.70 12.58
N ALA A 93 9.34 6.43 13.28
CA ALA A 93 9.14 6.80 14.68
C ALA A 93 8.00 7.81 14.84
N GLU A 94 7.99 8.88 14.04
CA GLU A 94 6.90 9.87 14.04
C GLU A 94 5.57 9.25 13.59
N ALA A 95 5.60 8.34 12.61
CA ALA A 95 4.41 7.61 12.18
C ALA A 95 3.79 6.79 13.32
N LEU A 96 4.63 6.12 14.12
CA LEU A 96 4.18 5.37 15.30
C LEU A 96 3.57 6.27 16.39
N GLU A 97 4.11 7.47 16.61
CA GLU A 97 3.54 8.43 17.55
C GLU A 97 2.13 8.86 17.12
N ILE A 98 1.94 9.13 15.82
CA ILE A 98 0.63 9.47 15.25
C ILE A 98 -0.35 8.31 15.43
N LEU A 99 0.06 7.09 15.09
CA LEU A 99 -0.80 5.90 15.18
C LEU A 99 -1.22 5.58 16.61
N ARG A 100 -0.36 5.84 17.61
CA ARG A 100 -0.69 5.71 19.03
C ARG A 100 -1.68 6.75 19.51
N ALA A 101 -1.55 7.98 19.01
CA ALA A 101 -2.37 9.10 19.45
C ALA A 101 -3.74 9.17 18.75
N THR A 102 -3.92 8.44 17.64
CA THR A 102 -5.10 8.59 16.78
C THR A 102 -5.98 7.35 16.85
N PRO A 103 -7.21 7.44 17.40
CA PRO A 103 -8.17 6.36 17.34
C PRO A 103 -8.53 6.01 15.88
N ILE A 104 -8.51 4.72 15.54
CA ILE A 104 -8.90 4.22 14.22
C ILE A 104 -10.26 3.55 14.32
N SER A 105 -11.21 4.00 13.51
CA SER A 105 -12.51 3.36 13.33
C SER A 105 -12.43 2.29 12.23
N TYR A 106 -12.74 1.05 12.59
CA TYR A 106 -12.87 -0.08 11.68
C TYR A 106 -14.34 -0.33 11.29
N HIS A 107 -15.26 0.39 11.93
CA HIS A 107 -16.68 0.34 11.61
C HIS A 107 -16.96 1.05 10.30
N HIS A 108 -17.30 0.27 9.29
CA HIS A 108 -18.07 0.74 8.13
C HIS A 108 -19.55 0.49 8.46
N ASP A 109 -20.41 1.51 8.36
CA ASP A 109 -21.86 1.43 8.70
C ASP A 109 -22.67 0.55 7.73
N GLN A 110 -21.99 -0.36 7.04
CA GLN A 110 -22.51 -1.21 5.99
C GLN A 110 -22.75 -2.61 6.58
N GLY A 111 -23.88 -3.22 6.22
CA GLY A 111 -24.34 -4.50 6.78
C GLY A 111 -23.46 -5.70 6.40
N PRO A 112 -23.78 -6.92 6.88
CA PRO A 112 -23.07 -8.13 6.50
C PRO A 112 -22.94 -8.28 4.97
N GLY A 113 -21.77 -8.74 4.50
CA GLY A 113 -21.50 -8.92 3.05
C GLY A 113 -21.07 -7.66 2.30
N THR A 114 -20.84 -6.56 3.00
CA THR A 114 -20.36 -5.29 2.41
C THR A 114 -18.87 -5.06 2.70
N VAL A 115 -18.26 -4.20 1.88
CA VAL A 115 -16.85 -3.81 2.00
C VAL A 115 -16.58 -3.20 3.38
N GLY A 116 -15.59 -3.76 4.08
CA GLY A 116 -15.18 -3.27 5.40
C GLY A 116 -16.00 -3.81 6.58
N HIS A 117 -16.96 -4.71 6.33
CA HIS A 117 -17.62 -5.45 7.40
C HIS A 117 -16.67 -6.49 8.02
N ASN A 118 -16.57 -6.55 9.36
CA ASN A 118 -15.70 -7.46 10.12
C ASN A 118 -14.22 -7.46 9.67
N ILE A 119 -13.69 -6.29 9.27
CA ILE A 119 -12.29 -6.14 8.89
C ILE A 119 -11.47 -5.44 9.98
N ARG A 120 -10.24 -5.89 10.14
CA ARG A 120 -9.15 -5.22 10.84
C ARG A 120 -8.01 -5.01 9.88
N ALA A 121 -7.08 -4.13 10.23
CA ALA A 121 -5.95 -3.82 9.37
C ALA A 121 -4.67 -3.75 10.20
N HIS A 122 -3.57 -4.03 9.52
CA HIS A 122 -2.23 -3.69 9.97
C HIS A 122 -1.49 -2.94 8.87
N TYR A 123 -0.54 -2.14 9.30
CA TYR A 123 0.18 -1.20 8.44
C TYR A 123 1.64 -1.60 8.35
N LEU A 124 2.16 -1.74 7.14
CA LEU A 124 3.60 -1.75 6.90
C LEU A 124 4.07 -0.32 6.71
N ILE A 125 5.02 0.10 7.51
CA ILE A 125 5.59 1.45 7.47
C ILE A 125 7.10 1.30 7.32
N ALA A 126 7.71 2.02 6.39
CA ALA A 126 9.15 1.95 6.17
C ALA A 126 9.70 3.33 5.82
N ASP A 127 10.95 3.57 6.20
CA ASP A 127 11.64 4.82 5.87
C ASP A 127 12.99 4.56 5.17
N PRO A 128 13.62 5.60 4.57
CA PRO A 128 14.83 5.43 3.78
C PRO A 128 16.05 4.97 4.59
N THR A 129 15.99 5.07 5.92
CA THR A 129 17.12 4.79 6.83
C THR A 129 17.24 3.31 7.19
N GLY A 130 16.26 2.48 6.80
CA GLY A 130 16.26 1.06 7.09
C GLY A 130 15.21 0.64 8.12
N HIS A 131 14.53 1.58 8.78
CA HIS A 131 13.56 1.22 9.79
C HIS A 131 12.26 0.77 9.16
N VAL A 132 11.69 -0.29 9.72
CA VAL A 132 10.42 -0.85 9.32
C VAL A 132 9.57 -1.16 10.55
N VAL A 133 8.27 -0.94 10.39
CA VAL A 133 7.25 -1.17 11.39
C VAL A 133 6.11 -1.95 10.76
N ASN A 134 5.65 -3.00 11.45
CA ASN A 134 4.30 -3.53 11.27
C ASN A 134 3.47 -3.10 12.47
N TRP A 135 2.39 -2.37 12.24
CA TRP A 135 1.52 -1.85 13.30
C TRP A 135 0.10 -2.38 13.13
N ALA A 136 -0.41 -3.11 14.13
CA ALA A 136 -1.84 -3.35 14.29
C ALA A 136 -2.39 -2.53 15.48
N ASP A 137 -1.65 -2.49 16.58
CA ASP A 137 -1.89 -1.63 17.75
C ASP A 137 -0.65 -1.57 18.67
N ASP A 138 -0.78 -0.91 19.82
CA ASP A 138 0.31 -0.66 20.78
C ASP A 138 0.87 -1.90 21.48
N LYS A 139 0.10 -2.99 21.54
CA LYS A 139 0.55 -4.30 22.05
C LYS A 139 0.91 -5.27 20.91
N ASN A 140 0.43 -5.00 19.70
CA ASN A 140 0.59 -5.83 18.51
C ASN A 140 1.32 -5.05 17.41
N PHE A 141 2.60 -4.78 17.64
CA PHE A 141 3.45 -4.19 16.63
C PHE A 141 4.85 -4.80 16.65
N PHE A 142 5.51 -4.74 15.51
CA PHE A 142 6.90 -5.13 15.33
C PHE A 142 7.66 -3.94 14.77
N ARG A 143 8.84 -3.66 15.33
CA ARG A 143 9.76 -2.64 14.82
C ARG A 143 11.15 -3.20 14.73
N ARG A 144 11.84 -2.96 13.61
CA ARG A 144 13.26 -3.26 13.48
C ARG A 144 13.94 -2.36 12.47
N ARG A 145 15.27 -2.29 12.53
CA ARG A 145 16.09 -1.77 11.43
C ARG A 145 16.56 -2.95 10.59
N LEU A 146 16.30 -2.91 9.28
CA LEU A 146 16.71 -3.96 8.37
C LEU A 146 18.23 -3.88 8.11
N SER A 147 18.88 -5.03 8.15
CA SER A 147 20.23 -5.20 7.62
C SER A 147 20.19 -5.20 6.08
N VAL A 148 21.31 -4.87 5.44
CA VAL A 148 21.43 -4.92 3.98
C VAL A 148 21.06 -6.32 3.47
N GLY A 149 20.23 -6.38 2.43
CA GLY A 149 19.76 -7.62 1.83
C GLY A 149 18.70 -8.38 2.63
N LYS A 150 18.15 -7.79 3.71
CA LYS A 150 17.03 -8.36 4.47
C LYS A 150 15.74 -7.59 4.23
N GLY A 151 14.61 -8.29 4.30
CA GLY A 151 13.27 -7.75 4.07
C GLY A 151 12.32 -7.89 5.27
N PHE A 152 11.09 -7.40 5.10
CA PHE A 152 10.00 -7.51 6.09
C PHE A 152 8.67 -7.72 5.37
N PRO A 153 8.20 -8.97 5.20
CA PRO A 153 6.92 -9.23 4.55
C PRO A 153 5.75 -9.10 5.52
N ILE A 154 4.60 -8.65 5.00
CA ILE A 154 3.28 -8.82 5.62
C ILE A 154 2.27 -9.25 4.54
N THR A 155 1.22 -9.96 4.92
CA THR A 155 0.07 -10.28 4.05
C THR A 155 -1.24 -10.06 4.81
N ASN A 156 -2.31 -10.80 4.51
CA ASN A 156 -3.65 -10.57 5.05
C ASN A 156 -3.91 -11.33 6.36
N PHE A 157 -2.88 -11.47 7.20
CA PHE A 157 -3.00 -11.93 8.58
C PHE A 157 -2.08 -11.13 9.51
N PRO A 158 -2.47 -10.91 10.77
CA PRO A 158 -1.65 -10.15 11.71
C PRO A 158 -0.43 -10.98 12.13
N LEU A 159 0.76 -10.39 12.07
CA LEU A 159 2.00 -11.08 12.46
C LEU A 159 2.06 -11.48 13.94
N SER A 160 1.21 -10.89 14.78
CA SER A 160 1.11 -11.21 16.20
C SER A 160 0.07 -12.30 16.51
N ALA A 161 -0.70 -12.80 15.52
CA ALA A 161 -1.59 -13.93 15.75
C ALA A 161 -0.76 -15.18 16.10
N LYS A 162 -1.09 -15.78 17.24
CA LYS A 162 -0.49 -17.03 17.68
C LYS A 162 -1.00 -18.18 16.81
N ASP A 163 -0.11 -19.11 16.51
CA ASP A 163 -0.42 -20.38 15.83
C ASP A 163 -1.06 -20.24 14.45
N ILE A 164 -1.12 -19.02 13.87
CA ILE A 164 -1.71 -18.77 12.54
C ILE A 164 -1.02 -19.59 11.46
N ALA A 165 0.27 -19.85 11.57
CA ALA A 165 1.02 -20.68 10.61
C ALA A 165 0.64 -22.17 10.66
N ALA A 166 -0.03 -22.61 11.72
CA ALA A 166 -0.50 -23.98 11.92
C ALA A 166 -2.02 -24.12 11.80
N SER A 167 -2.76 -23.01 11.59
CA SER A 167 -4.21 -23.04 11.43
C SER A 167 -4.63 -23.25 9.97
N ASP A 168 -5.85 -23.74 9.78
CA ASP A 168 -6.47 -23.90 8.45
C ASP A 168 -6.69 -22.54 7.74
N ASP A 169 -6.67 -21.43 8.48
CA ASP A 169 -6.80 -20.07 7.95
C ASP A 169 -5.52 -19.53 7.30
N TYR A 170 -4.36 -20.18 7.51
CA TYR A 170 -3.07 -19.65 7.05
C TYR A 170 -3.06 -19.36 5.54
N ILE A 171 -3.41 -20.37 4.73
CA ILE A 171 -3.39 -20.26 3.27
C ILE A 171 -4.49 -19.33 2.75
N PRO A 172 -5.77 -19.46 3.17
CA PRO A 172 -6.83 -18.51 2.80
C PRO A 172 -6.49 -17.04 3.05
N MET A 173 -5.65 -16.75 4.05
CA MET A 173 -5.21 -15.40 4.39
C MET A 173 -3.90 -14.95 3.73
N GLY A 174 -3.40 -15.73 2.76
CA GLY A 174 -2.17 -15.41 2.04
C GLY A 174 -0.89 -15.87 2.74
N GLY A 175 -0.96 -16.97 3.49
CA GLY A 175 0.20 -17.66 4.05
C GLY A 175 1.15 -18.21 2.99
N ASP A 176 0.60 -18.73 1.89
CA ASP A 176 1.36 -19.13 0.70
C ASP A 176 2.19 -17.97 0.12
N ARG A 177 1.57 -16.81 -0.07
CA ARG A 177 2.22 -15.59 -0.53
C ARG A 177 3.25 -15.12 0.49
N TYR A 178 2.94 -15.19 1.78
CA TYR A 178 3.87 -14.83 2.84
C TYR A 178 5.14 -15.69 2.79
N ASP A 179 5.02 -17.00 2.57
CA ASP A 179 6.16 -17.91 2.45
C ASP A 179 7.00 -17.63 1.20
N ILE A 180 6.36 -17.34 0.07
CA ILE A 180 7.06 -16.93 -1.16
C ILE A 180 7.84 -15.64 -0.91
N LEU A 181 7.20 -14.62 -0.30
CA LEU A 181 7.87 -13.36 0.04
C LEU A 181 9.05 -13.61 0.98
N LYS A 182 8.85 -14.37 2.05
CA LYS A 182 9.89 -14.64 3.05
C LYS A 182 11.12 -15.32 2.44
N LYS A 183 10.92 -16.28 1.53
CA LYS A 183 12.01 -16.96 0.79
C LYS A 183 12.66 -16.04 -0.24
N GLY A 184 11.88 -15.17 -0.89
CA GLY A 184 12.33 -14.31 -1.98
C GLY A 184 12.99 -12.99 -1.56
N MET A 185 12.73 -12.49 -0.35
CA MET A 185 13.20 -11.16 0.10
C MET A 185 14.73 -10.99 0.01
N ASP A 186 15.49 -12.05 0.32
CA ASP A 186 16.97 -12.01 0.28
C ASP A 186 17.52 -11.88 -1.16
N SER A 187 16.70 -12.04 -2.19
CA SER A 187 17.05 -11.86 -3.61
C SER A 187 16.76 -10.46 -4.15
N VAL A 188 16.05 -9.62 -3.40
CA VAL A 188 15.70 -8.25 -3.83
C VAL A 188 16.95 -7.37 -3.80
N ARG A 189 17.26 -6.72 -4.92
CA ARG A 189 18.41 -5.81 -5.11
C ARG A 189 17.99 -4.39 -5.51
N GLY A 190 16.73 -4.19 -5.88
CA GLY A 190 16.16 -2.92 -6.31
C GLY A 190 14.75 -3.08 -6.84
N PRO A 191 14.17 -2.01 -7.43
CA PRO A 191 12.78 -1.96 -7.86
C PRO A 191 12.35 -3.14 -8.75
N ARG A 192 13.04 -3.37 -9.86
CA ARG A 192 12.76 -4.48 -10.78
C ARG A 192 12.70 -5.85 -10.11
N SER A 193 13.68 -6.19 -9.26
CA SER A 193 13.68 -7.49 -8.54
C SER A 193 12.59 -7.58 -7.47
N ALA A 194 12.16 -6.45 -6.90
CA ALA A 194 11.00 -6.41 -6.01
C ALA A 194 9.70 -6.62 -6.80
N MET A 195 9.56 -6.01 -7.99
CA MET A 195 8.42 -6.23 -8.87
C MET A 195 8.31 -7.69 -9.31
N GLN A 196 9.43 -8.34 -9.65
CA GLN A 196 9.46 -9.77 -9.95
C GLN A 196 9.09 -10.66 -8.75
N LEU A 197 9.35 -10.22 -7.51
CA LEU A 197 8.89 -10.93 -6.33
C LEU A 197 7.38 -10.74 -6.11
N LEU A 198 6.87 -9.54 -6.40
CA LEU A 198 5.45 -9.24 -6.38
C LEU A 198 4.67 -10.09 -7.40
N ASP A 199 5.18 -10.24 -8.62
CA ASP A 199 4.64 -11.13 -9.66
C ASP A 199 4.41 -12.56 -9.14
N LYS A 200 5.41 -13.13 -8.46
CA LYS A 200 5.30 -14.48 -7.86
C LYS A 200 4.23 -14.59 -6.76
N THR A 201 3.75 -13.47 -6.24
CA THR A 201 2.75 -13.41 -5.15
C THR A 201 1.46 -12.75 -5.62
N GLN A 202 1.30 -12.56 -6.93
CA GLN A 202 0.08 -12.04 -7.50
C GLN A 202 -1.08 -13.02 -7.29
N GLN A 203 -2.27 -12.45 -7.27
CA GLN A 203 -3.54 -13.15 -7.24
C GLN A 203 -4.34 -12.74 -8.48
N PRO A 204 -5.27 -13.57 -8.98
CA PRO A 204 -6.15 -13.19 -10.10
C PRO A 204 -6.93 -11.89 -9.88
N THR A 205 -7.10 -11.47 -8.63
CA THR A 205 -7.75 -10.21 -8.22
C THR A 205 -6.75 -9.07 -7.96
N THR A 206 -5.46 -9.23 -8.28
CA THR A 206 -4.46 -8.16 -8.12
C THR A 206 -4.67 -7.11 -9.19
N LEU A 207 -4.95 -5.89 -8.75
CA LEU A 207 -5.29 -4.78 -9.63
C LEU A 207 -4.07 -3.96 -9.99
N TRP A 208 -3.19 -3.75 -9.01
CA TRP A 208 -1.90 -3.11 -9.23
C TRP A 208 -0.82 -3.65 -8.31
N SER A 209 0.40 -3.48 -8.78
CA SER A 209 1.62 -3.80 -8.08
C SER A 209 2.53 -2.60 -8.16
N CYS A 210 2.95 -2.08 -7.00
CA CYS A 210 3.78 -0.88 -6.92
C CYS A 210 5.09 -1.17 -6.17
N VAL A 211 6.17 -0.52 -6.60
CA VAL A 211 7.45 -0.52 -5.91
C VAL A 211 7.96 0.90 -5.76
N TYR A 212 8.11 1.33 -4.51
CA TYR A 212 8.65 2.64 -4.12
C TYR A 212 10.13 2.52 -3.78
N ASP A 213 11.00 3.25 -4.47
CA ASP A 213 12.36 3.50 -3.99
C ASP A 213 12.34 4.68 -3.03
N LEU A 214 12.39 4.37 -1.74
CA LEU A 214 12.25 5.36 -0.66
C LEU A 214 13.41 6.37 -0.63
N LYS A 215 14.58 6.02 -1.17
CA LYS A 215 15.74 6.93 -1.19
C LYS A 215 15.73 7.80 -2.44
N ARG A 216 15.43 7.20 -3.59
CA ARG A 216 15.41 7.91 -4.87
C ARG A 216 14.15 8.75 -5.04
N LEU A 217 13.10 8.42 -4.31
CA LEU A 217 11.75 8.98 -4.45
C LEU A 217 11.19 8.69 -5.84
N THR A 218 11.21 7.42 -6.23
CA THR A 218 10.65 6.95 -7.51
C THR A 218 9.64 5.85 -7.25
N MET A 219 8.69 5.67 -8.16
CA MET A 219 7.71 4.59 -8.13
C MET A 219 7.70 3.84 -9.47
N GLU A 220 7.74 2.51 -9.39
CA GLU A 220 7.34 1.62 -10.49
C GLU A 220 5.91 1.13 -10.22
N LEU A 221 5.05 1.18 -11.23
CA LEU A 221 3.66 0.73 -11.16
C LEU A 221 3.35 -0.22 -12.32
N CYS A 222 2.92 -1.43 -11.97
CA CYS A 222 2.30 -2.38 -12.87
C CYS A 222 0.79 -2.39 -12.60
N ILE A 223 -0.02 -2.38 -13.67
CA ILE A 223 -1.47 -2.52 -13.61
C ILE A 223 -1.89 -3.72 -14.45
N ASP A 224 -3.09 -4.25 -14.22
CA ASP A 224 -3.69 -5.31 -15.05
C ASP A 224 -2.83 -6.59 -15.21
N LEU A 225 -2.02 -6.89 -14.19
CA LEU A 225 -1.10 -8.03 -14.16
C LEU A 225 -0.05 -8.03 -15.28
N ASP A 226 0.18 -6.89 -15.94
CA ASP A 226 1.15 -6.80 -17.05
C ASP A 226 2.57 -6.55 -16.54
N TYR A 227 3.17 -7.53 -15.88
CA TYR A 227 4.51 -7.43 -15.29
C TYR A 227 5.66 -7.27 -16.31
N ASP A 228 5.37 -7.39 -17.61
CA ASP A 228 6.31 -7.08 -18.69
C ASP A 228 6.42 -5.57 -18.92
N PHE A 229 5.43 -4.79 -18.46
CA PHE A 229 5.39 -3.34 -18.53
C PHE A 229 5.29 -2.72 -17.13
N SER A 230 5.88 -1.54 -16.94
CA SER A 230 5.71 -0.78 -15.71
C SER A 230 5.85 0.70 -15.99
N PHE A 231 4.89 1.48 -15.50
CA PHE A 231 5.03 2.92 -15.47
C PHE A 231 6.10 3.31 -14.46
N HIS A 232 6.92 4.30 -14.82
CA HIS A 232 7.94 4.85 -13.96
C HIS A 232 7.64 6.32 -13.66
N PHE A 233 7.65 6.68 -12.38
CA PHE A 233 7.41 8.04 -11.93
C PHE A 233 8.55 8.51 -11.04
N ASP A 234 9.20 9.62 -11.40
CA ASP A 234 10.01 10.39 -10.47
C ASP A 234 9.08 11.31 -9.67
N PHE A 235 9.12 11.16 -8.35
CA PHE A 235 8.20 11.86 -7.49
C PHE A 235 8.47 13.37 -7.43
N ARG A 236 9.73 13.80 -7.53
CA ARG A 236 10.08 15.23 -7.49
C ARG A 236 9.60 15.93 -8.74
N GLU A 237 9.78 15.29 -9.90
CA GLU A 237 9.26 15.79 -11.17
C GLU A 237 7.74 15.94 -11.12
N LYS A 238 7.04 14.90 -10.67
CA LYS A 238 5.56 14.90 -10.64
C LYS A 238 4.98 15.89 -9.63
N ILE A 239 5.63 16.10 -8.49
CA ILE A 239 5.23 17.15 -7.54
C ILE A 239 5.47 18.56 -8.12
N ALA A 240 6.53 18.76 -8.91
CA ALA A 240 6.81 20.04 -9.56
C ALA A 240 5.77 20.40 -10.64
N GLU A 241 5.09 19.41 -11.23
CA GLU A 241 3.95 19.61 -12.16
C GLU A 241 2.69 20.15 -11.46
N GLY A 242 2.62 20.11 -10.12
CA GLY A 242 1.46 20.53 -9.33
C GLY A 242 0.59 19.37 -8.85
N GLU A 243 -0.57 19.68 -8.27
CA GLU A 243 -1.53 18.66 -7.82
C GLU A 243 -2.12 17.95 -9.04
N ARG A 244 -1.92 16.64 -9.12
CA ARG A 244 -2.33 15.83 -10.27
C ARG A 244 -2.90 14.49 -9.83
N HIS A 245 -3.87 14.02 -10.60
CA HIS A 245 -4.49 12.70 -10.49
C HIS A 245 -4.35 11.98 -11.83
N LEU A 246 -4.04 10.69 -11.78
CA LEU A 246 -4.02 9.78 -12.93
C LEU A 246 -4.89 8.57 -12.59
N GLY A 247 -5.98 8.39 -13.33
CA GLY A 247 -6.80 7.17 -13.23
C GLY A 247 -6.25 6.06 -14.11
N PHE A 248 -6.51 4.79 -13.77
CA PHE A 248 -6.04 3.66 -14.59
C PHE A 248 -6.58 3.70 -16.03
N GLY A 249 -7.76 4.29 -16.24
CA GLY A 249 -8.27 4.54 -17.59
C GLY A 249 -7.38 5.47 -18.42
N GLU A 250 -6.79 6.51 -17.81
CA GLU A 250 -5.83 7.40 -18.48
C GLU A 250 -4.49 6.68 -18.70
N LEU A 251 -4.02 5.91 -17.72
CA LEU A 251 -2.78 5.14 -17.83
C LEU A 251 -2.82 4.12 -18.98
N ARG A 252 -3.94 3.42 -19.15
CA ARG A 252 -4.17 2.51 -20.29
C ARG A 252 -4.15 3.21 -21.64
N LEU A 253 -4.50 4.50 -21.70
CA LEU A 253 -4.38 5.29 -22.93
C LEU A 253 -2.94 5.77 -23.17
N TRP A 254 -2.13 5.92 -22.11
CA TRP A 254 -0.69 6.18 -22.24
C TRP A 254 0.09 4.97 -22.74
N GLU A 255 -0.38 3.76 -22.43
CA GLU A 255 -0.01 2.53 -23.14
C GLU A 255 -0.43 2.55 -24.62
N GLY A 256 -0.95 3.66 -25.17
CA GLY A 256 -1.27 3.78 -26.59
C GLY A 256 -0.09 4.20 -27.48
N HIS A 257 0.99 4.78 -26.94
CA HIS A 257 2.14 5.19 -27.77
C HIS A 257 3.29 4.16 -27.64
N ASP A 258 3.50 3.37 -28.70
CA ASP A 258 4.56 2.36 -28.84
C ASP A 258 4.48 1.15 -27.86
N HIS A 259 3.32 0.88 -27.25
CA HIS A 259 3.13 -0.30 -26.38
C HIS A 259 2.74 -1.55 -27.19
N PRO A 260 3.16 -2.76 -26.76
CA PRO A 260 2.79 -4.02 -27.42
C PRO A 260 1.27 -4.27 -27.52
N ARG A 261 0.47 -3.72 -26.59
CA ARG A 261 -1.00 -3.88 -26.51
C ARG A 261 -1.81 -2.74 -27.12
N GLU A 262 -1.19 -1.80 -27.84
CA GLU A 262 -1.88 -0.69 -28.53
C GLU A 262 -3.09 -1.17 -29.35
N LYS A 263 -3.02 -2.39 -29.92
CA LYS A 263 -4.07 -3.02 -30.73
C LYS A 263 -5.27 -3.57 -29.94
N GLU A 264 -5.11 -3.90 -28.67
CA GLU A 264 -6.19 -4.50 -27.86
C GLU A 264 -7.17 -3.44 -27.34
N PHE A 265 -6.70 -2.21 -27.15
CA PHE A 265 -7.50 -1.07 -26.66
C PHE A 265 -7.87 -0.06 -27.75
N SER A 266 -7.37 -0.22 -28.97
CA SER A 266 -7.79 0.60 -30.10
C SER A 266 -9.27 0.34 -30.43
N ILE A 267 -10.07 1.40 -30.37
CA ILE A 267 -11.45 1.40 -30.87
C ILE A 267 -11.40 0.96 -32.34
N PRO A 268 -12.23 0.00 -32.79
CA PRO A 268 -12.22 -0.41 -34.19
C PRO A 268 -12.43 0.82 -35.08
N ILE A 269 -11.42 1.17 -35.87
CA ILE A 269 -11.57 2.16 -36.91
C ILE A 269 -12.58 1.57 -37.88
N LYS A 270 -13.83 2.07 -37.84
CA LYS A 270 -14.82 1.76 -38.87
C LYS A 270 -14.19 2.16 -40.20
N ARG A 271 -13.92 1.16 -41.05
CA ARG A 271 -13.59 1.36 -42.46
C ARG A 271 -14.82 1.83 -43.22
#